data_AF-A4N743-F1
#
_entry.id   AF-A4N743-F1
#
_cell.length_a   1.000
_cell.length_b   1.000
_cell.length_c   1.000
_cell.angle_alpha   90.00
_cell.angle_beta   90.00
_cell.angle_gamma   90.00
#
_symmetry.space_group_name_H-M   'P 1'
#
loop_
_entity.id
_entity.type
_entity.pdbx_description
1 polymer ?
#
loop_
_entity_poly.entity_id
_entity_poly.type
_entity_poly.pdbx_seq_one_letter_code
_entity_poly.pdbx_strand_id
1 'polypeptide(L)' 'MQVKTIGALLRGTKREEIERGQVLAKPGSITPHTGFESEMVLLSKEEGGSSYFLLQRVPAPNFFSR' A
#
# COMPACT_ATOMS: atom_id res chain seq x y z
N MET A 1 -19.66 7.30 2.08
CA MET A 1 -19.34 6.38 0.97
C MET A 1 -19.39 4.97 1.52
N GLN A 2 -20.34 4.13 1.08
CA GLN A 2 -20.46 2.77 1.62
C GLN A 2 -19.33 1.92 1.06
N VAL A 3 -18.49 1.37 1.94
CA VAL A 3 -17.50 0.35 1.56
C VAL A 3 -18.28 -0.94 1.33
N LYS A 4 -18.41 -1.34 0.06
CA LYS A 4 -19.15 -2.54 -0.33
C LYS A 4 -18.14 -3.60 -0.71
N THR A 5 -18.06 -4.67 0.09
CA THR A 5 -17.27 -5.84 -0.28
C THR A 5 -17.95 -6.52 -1.46
N ILE A 6 -17.29 -6.55 -2.61
CA ILE A 6 -17.77 -7.20 -3.83
C ILE A 6 -16.75 -8.23 -4.29
N GLY A 7 -17.24 -9.29 -4.94
CA GLY A 7 -16.42 -10.21 -5.72
C GLY A 7 -16.52 -9.85 -7.20
N ALA A 8 -15.39 -9.71 -7.88
CA ALA A 8 -15.32 -9.51 -9.32
C ALA A 8 -14.79 -10.79 -9.99
N LEU A 9 -15.54 -11.33 -10.95
CA LEU A 9 -15.08 -12.45 -11.77
C LEU A 9 -14.24 -11.93 -12.93
N LEU A 10 -12.96 -12.32 -12.97
CA LEU A 10 -12.04 -11.96 -14.06
C LEU A 10 -11.97 -13.10 -15.06
N ARG A 11 -12.42 -12.84 -16.28
CA ARG A 11 -12.47 -13.86 -17.33
C ARG A 11 -11.07 -14.10 -17.89
N GLY A 12 -10.61 -15.36 -17.83
CA GLY A 12 -9.37 -15.80 -18.47
C GLY A 12 -8.09 -15.49 -17.69
N THR A 13 -8.19 -14.92 -16.48
CA THR A 13 -7.03 -14.68 -15.61
C THR A 13 -6.88 -15.84 -14.63
N LYS A 14 -5.66 -16.33 -14.47
CA LYS A 14 -5.35 -17.37 -13.47
C LYS A 14 -5.09 -16.75 -12.10
N ARG A 15 -5.21 -17.56 -11.05
CA ARG A 15 -4.96 -17.10 -9.68
C ARG A 15 -3.50 -16.67 -9.50
N GLU A 16 -2.57 -17.33 -10.19
CA GLU A 16 -1.14 -17.05 -10.11
C GLU A 16 -0.73 -15.74 -10.81
N GLU A 17 -1.62 -15.16 -11.63
CA GLU A 17 -1.36 -13.91 -12.37
C GLU A 17 -1.76 -12.66 -11.58
N ILE A 18 -2.37 -12.83 -10.39
CA ILE A 18 -2.86 -11.75 -9.55
C ILE A 18 -2.23 -11.83 -8.17
N GLU A 19 -1.70 -10.71 -7.71
CA GLU A 19 -1.08 -10.60 -6.40
C GLU A 19 -1.80 -9.59 -5.50
N ARG A 20 -1.71 -9.82 -4.18
CA ARG A 20 -2.30 -8.93 -3.19
C ARG A 20 -1.54 -7.59 -3.22
N GLY A 21 -2.28 -6.49 -3.36
CA GLY A 21 -1.72 -5.14 -3.53
C GLY A 21 -2.00 -4.54 -4.92
N GLN A 22 -2.42 -5.36 -5.88
CA GLN A 22 -2.94 -4.87 -7.17
C GLN A 22 -4.38 -4.34 -7.04
N VAL A 23 -4.77 -3.47 -7.98
CA VAL A 23 -6.09 -2.82 -8.01
C VAL A 23 -6.78 -3.04 -9.36
N LEU A 24 -8.11 -3.17 -9.35
CA LEU A 24 -8.92 -3.13 -10.57
C LEU A 24 -9.31 -1.69 -10.87
N ALA A 25 -8.85 -1.17 -12.00
CA ALA A 25 -9.08 0.20 -12.42
C ALA A 25 -9.54 0.25 -13.89
N LYS A 26 -10.20 1.36 -14.27
CA LYS A 26 -10.54 1.62 -15.66
C LYS A 26 -9.24 1.70 -16.49
N PRO A 27 -9.18 1.11 -17.69
CA PRO A 27 -7.99 1.23 -18.54
C PRO A 27 -7.59 2.69 -18.75
N GLY A 28 -6.31 3.00 -18.48
CA GLY A 28 -5.75 4.35 -18.62
C GLY A 28 -6.05 5.32 -17.49
N SER A 29 -6.77 4.93 -16.41
CA SER A 29 -7.04 5.85 -15.29
C SER A 29 -5.94 5.92 -14.25
N ILE A 30 -5.06 4.93 -14.16
CA ILE A 30 -3.98 4.87 -13.18
C ILE A 30 -2.74 4.21 -13.81
N THR A 31 -1.57 4.72 -13.45
CA THR A 31 -0.26 4.15 -13.81
C THR A 31 0.51 3.80 -12.55
N PRO A 32 1.25 2.67 -12.51
CA PRO A 32 2.09 2.33 -11.37
C PRO A 32 3.31 3.25 -11.29
N HIS A 33 3.64 3.70 -10.09
CA HIS A 33 4.82 4.53 -9.80
C HIS A 33 5.69 3.87 -8.73
N THR A 34 7.01 3.91 -8.89
CA THR A 34 7.97 3.30 -7.96
C THR A 34 8.69 4.30 -7.06
N GLY A 35 8.66 5.59 -7.40
CA GLY A 35 9.20 6.68 -6.61
C GLY A 35 8.12 7.74 -6.35
N PHE A 36 8.08 8.24 -5.12
CA PHE A 36 7.16 9.30 -4.71
C PHE A 36 7.81 10.14 -3.61
N GLU A 37 7.40 11.40 -3.53
CA GLU A 37 7.70 12.28 -2.39
C GLU A 37 6.47 12.34 -1.48
N SER A 38 6.68 12.28 -0.17
CA SER A 38 5.59 12.33 0.80
C SER A 38 6.06 12.93 2.11
N GLU A 39 5.16 13.64 2.79
CA GLU A 39 5.37 14.04 4.17
C GLU A 39 4.96 12.90 5.10
N MET A 40 5.84 12.57 6.05
CA MET A 40 5.62 11.50 7.02
C MET A 40 5.66 12.05 8.44
N VAL A 41 4.77 11.55 9.29
CA VAL A 41 4.77 11.84 10.72
C VAL A 41 5.27 10.62 11.46
N LEU A 42 6.26 10.83 12.32
CA LEU A 42 6.78 9.80 13.22
C LEU A 42 5.93 9.77 14.49
N LEU A 43 5.38 8.60 14.80
CA LEU A 43 4.65 8.40 16.05
C LEU A 43 5.63 8.40 17.23
N SER A 44 5.20 9.03 18.32
CA SER A 44 5.93 9.00 19.58
C SER A 44 5.86 7.61 20.24
N LYS A 45 6.70 7.36 21.24
CA LYS A 45 6.68 6.11 22.00
C LYS A 45 5.34 5.86 22.70
N GLU A 46 4.65 6.92 23.12
CA GLU A 46 3.35 6.86 23.80
C GLU A 46 2.22 6.43 22.87
N GLU A 47 2.34 6.75 21.58
CA GLU A 47 1.42 6.34 20.53
C GLU A 47 1.75 4.95 19.95
N GLY A 48 2.69 4.22 20.58
CA GLY A 48 3.14 2.91 20.12
C GLY A 48 4.17 2.95 18.98
N GLY A 49 4.77 4.12 18.73
CA GLY A 49 5.87 4.28 17.77
C GLY A 49 7.15 3.56 18.19
N SER A 50 8.01 3.26 17.21
CA SER A 50 9.30 2.63 17.48
C SER A 50 10.17 3.52 18.36
N SER A 51 10.79 2.95 19.39
CA SER A 51 11.75 3.67 20.24
C SER A 51 13.08 3.96 19.52
N TYR A 52 13.35 3.30 18.40
CA TYR A 52 14.54 3.52 17.57
C TYR A 52 14.27 4.57 16.51
N PHE A 53 15.15 5.57 16.43
CA PHE A 53 15.08 6.64 15.44
C PHE A 53 15.53 6.11 14.06
N LEU A 54 14.78 6.45 13.00
CA LEU A 54 14.98 5.89 11.65
C LEU A 54 16.40 6.08 11.09
N LEU A 55 17.21 7.01 11.62
CA LEU A 55 18.59 7.21 11.18
C LEU A 55 19.57 6.12 11.66
N GLN A 56 19.20 5.25 12.60
CA GLN A 56 20.11 4.26 13.20
C GLN A 56 20.12 2.88 12.51
N ARG A 57 20.12 2.84 11.16
CA ARG A 57 20.10 1.59 10.36
C ARG A 57 18.89 0.69 10.66
N VAL A 58 17.70 1.25 10.59
CA VAL A 58 16.47 0.45 10.55
C VAL A 58 16.28 -0.17 9.16
N PRO A 59 15.67 -1.35 9.05
CA PRO A 59 15.26 -1.89 7.75
C PRO A 59 14.29 -0.92 7.05
N ALA A 60 14.28 -0.93 5.71
CA ALA A 60 13.37 -0.09 4.93
C ALA A 60 11.92 -0.30 5.39
N PRO A 61 11.16 0.76 5.70
CA PRO A 61 9.80 0.63 6.17
C PRO A 61 8.88 0.13 5.05
N ASN A 62 7.86 -0.63 5.42
CA ASN A 62 6.77 -0.97 4.50
C ASN A 62 5.81 0.21 4.41
N PHE A 63 5.49 0.63 3.18
CA PHE A 63 4.51 1.67 2.92
C PHE A 63 3.14 1.06 2.65
N PHE A 64 2.11 1.61 3.28
CA PHE A 64 0.72 1.19 3.08
C PHE A 64 -0.12 2.41 2.71
N SER A 65 -0.68 2.42 1.50
CA SER A 65 -1.76 3.34 1.15
C SER A 65 -3.06 2.83 1.77
N ARG A 66 -3.77 3.68 2.53
CA ARG A 66 -5.12 3.38 3.04
C ARG A 66 -6.17 3.40 1.94
#